data_AF-A0A916D857-F1
#
_entry.id   AF-A0A916D857-F1
#
_cell.length_a   1.000
_cell.length_b   1.000
_cell.length_c   1.000
_cell.angle_alpha   90.00
_cell.angle_beta   90.00
_cell.angle_gamma   90.00
#
_symmetry.space_group_name_H-M   'P 1'
#
loop_
_entity.id
_entity.type
_entity.pdbx_description
1 polymer ?
#
loop_
_entity_poly.entity_id
_entity_poly.type
_entity_poly.pdbx_seq_one_letter_code
_entity_poly.pdbx_strand_id
1 'polypeptide(L)'
;MLKHVPWRGLRARVVLIGWALAFIAFVPAPAPAGTALDERVLGKARDYLYNYVSWELEAILFKIRQAHSSLAPFTTETERARFVIRYLDAVKRADELNGQIDRVFADPNQPDKTQAFQLTVVRDAVVSSIKQYQPLAETIIEGQIGAVLRDEGFAVLGEVIPPVSARITDLPMLLVISPRNVIRRDLAINLINLTPDQMAALEAEIDHDFGVSSLVVPIGGLALYPSMVIRSGHAPYLYETIAHEWAHHYLLLFPLGFEYLNTGSETWIINETVASVFGREIGRKTIERFYADFPEVLRLLPASQSPRLPRSASVTPTPSDPPRFNAGAVMNETRVRADQLLAEGKIEEAEAYLEQQRRLFAANGYVYRKMNQAFFAFYGGYQAPDGSGAGGQDPIGPAVSALREGHPSIKAWMETVRGITSRTALLEAVQMISRK
;
A
#
# COMPACT_ATOMS: atom_id res chain seq x y z
N MET A 1 -49.57 -2.60 -6.40
CA MET A 1 -48.37 -1.75 -6.60
C MET A 1 -47.12 -2.55 -6.24
N LEU A 2 -46.52 -3.22 -7.22
CA LEU A 2 -45.20 -3.85 -7.05
C LEU A 2 -44.17 -2.72 -7.06
N LYS A 3 -43.57 -2.42 -5.91
CA LYS A 3 -42.45 -1.48 -5.82
C LYS A 3 -41.35 -1.98 -6.77
N HIS A 4 -40.99 -1.18 -7.78
CA HIS A 4 -39.85 -1.47 -8.65
C HIS A 4 -38.61 -1.62 -7.78
N VAL A 5 -38.16 -2.86 -7.57
CA VAL A 5 -36.83 -3.11 -7.01
C VAL A 5 -35.84 -2.60 -8.05
N PRO A 6 -34.94 -1.66 -7.72
CA PRO A 6 -33.95 -1.18 -8.67
C PRO A 6 -33.01 -2.34 -9.00
N TRP A 7 -33.22 -2.96 -10.18
CA TRP A 7 -32.50 -4.14 -10.66
C TRP A 7 -30.97 -3.97 -10.64
N ARG A 8 -30.47 -2.73 -10.78
CA ARG A 8 -29.05 -2.40 -10.67
C ARG A 8 -28.49 -2.66 -9.26
N GLY A 9 -29.21 -2.24 -8.22
CA GLY A 9 -28.79 -2.43 -6.83
C GLY A 9 -28.83 -3.91 -6.40
N LEU A 10 -29.80 -4.67 -6.91
CA LEU A 10 -29.88 -6.12 -6.66
C LEU A 10 -28.73 -6.88 -7.32
N ARG A 11 -28.41 -6.56 -8.58
CA ARG A 11 -27.29 -7.18 -9.31
C ARG A 11 -25.94 -6.88 -8.64
N ALA A 12 -25.69 -5.63 -8.26
CA ALA A 12 -24.46 -5.25 -7.55
C ALA A 12 -24.24 -6.07 -6.27
N ARG A 13 -25.30 -6.36 -5.51
CA ARG A 13 -25.22 -7.21 -4.31
C ARG A 13 -24.91 -8.65 -4.61
N VAL A 14 -25.61 -9.24 -5.58
CA VAL A 14 -25.38 -10.65 -5.94
C VAL A 14 -23.93 -10.83 -6.39
N VAL A 15 -23.41 -9.89 -7.20
CA VAL A 15 -22.02 -9.90 -7.64
C VAL A 15 -21.07 -9.72 -6.44
N LEU A 16 -21.29 -8.74 -5.57
CA LEU A 16 -20.44 -8.50 -4.40
C LEU A 16 -20.44 -9.68 -3.42
N ILE A 17 -21.60 -10.26 -3.13
CA ILE A 17 -21.72 -11.44 -2.27
C ILE A 17 -21.04 -12.65 -2.92
N GLY A 18 -21.26 -12.88 -4.22
CA GLY A 18 -20.61 -13.96 -4.95
C GLY A 18 -19.08 -13.84 -4.88
N TRP A 19 -18.55 -12.64 -5.06
CA TRP A 19 -17.11 -12.38 -4.93
C TRP A 19 -16.58 -12.56 -3.52
N ALA A 20 -17.29 -12.05 -2.51
CA ALA A 20 -16.89 -12.23 -1.12
C ALA A 20 -16.88 -13.71 -0.70
N LEU A 21 -17.91 -14.47 -1.10
CA LEU A 21 -17.96 -15.91 -0.83
C LEU A 21 -16.87 -16.68 -1.58
N ALA A 22 -16.60 -16.32 -2.84
CA ALA A 22 -15.49 -16.90 -3.59
C ALA A 22 -14.14 -16.57 -2.92
N PHE A 23 -13.94 -15.32 -2.50
CA PHE A 23 -12.72 -14.90 -1.81
C PHE A 23 -12.49 -15.71 -0.53
N ILE A 24 -13.51 -15.83 0.34
CA ILE A 24 -13.43 -16.65 1.56
C ILE A 24 -13.16 -18.13 1.25
N ALA A 25 -13.71 -18.66 0.15
CA ALA A 25 -13.54 -20.06 -0.21
C ALA A 25 -12.17 -20.38 -0.82
N PHE A 26 -11.57 -19.43 -1.55
CA PHE A 26 -10.34 -19.63 -2.32
C PHE A 26 -9.09 -18.99 -1.71
N VAL A 27 -9.26 -18.02 -0.82
CA VAL A 27 -8.16 -17.41 -0.06
C VAL A 27 -8.16 -18.02 1.33
N PRO A 28 -7.29 -19.01 1.60
CA PRO A 28 -7.15 -19.51 2.95
C PRO A 28 -6.80 -18.35 3.88
N ALA A 29 -7.37 -18.41 5.09
CA ALA A 29 -6.88 -17.71 6.26
C ALA A 29 -5.33 -17.63 6.20
N PRO A 30 -4.71 -16.44 6.34
CA PRO A 30 -3.25 -16.34 6.40
C PRO A 30 -2.76 -17.20 7.57
N ALA A 31 -2.33 -18.40 7.24
CA ALA A 31 -1.77 -19.39 8.14
C ALA A 31 -0.28 -19.47 7.79
N PRO A 32 0.62 -19.39 8.78
CA PRO A 32 2.03 -19.58 8.51
C PRO A 32 2.29 -20.94 7.87
N ALA A 33 3.44 -21.06 7.19
CA ALA A 33 3.86 -22.23 6.44
C ALA A 33 4.06 -23.51 7.27
N GLY A 34 3.73 -23.49 8.57
CA GLY A 34 3.77 -24.65 9.46
C GLY A 34 5.18 -25.04 9.88
N THR A 35 6.16 -24.13 9.82
CA THR A 35 7.48 -24.43 10.40
C THR A 35 7.46 -24.31 11.92
N ALA A 36 8.36 -25.04 12.60
CA ALA A 36 8.51 -24.94 14.06
C ALA A 36 8.90 -23.53 14.53
N LEU A 37 9.56 -22.73 13.68
CA LEU A 37 9.84 -21.32 13.98
C LEU A 37 8.55 -20.49 13.91
N ASP A 38 7.74 -20.69 12.88
CA ASP A 38 6.50 -19.93 12.70
C ASP A 38 5.53 -20.16 13.86
N GLU A 39 5.35 -21.40 14.30
CA GLU A 39 4.50 -21.74 15.44
C GLU A 39 4.98 -21.08 16.73
N ARG A 40 6.31 -21.01 16.95
CA ARG A 40 6.89 -20.37 18.13
C ARG A 40 6.75 -18.85 18.08
N VAL A 41 6.94 -18.23 16.92
CA VAL A 41 6.72 -16.79 16.73
C VAL A 41 5.25 -16.44 16.91
N LEU A 42 4.33 -17.23 16.33
CA LEU A 42 2.89 -17.09 16.57
C LEU A 42 2.55 -17.21 18.05
N GLY A 43 3.17 -18.15 18.77
CA GLY A 43 2.98 -18.31 20.20
C GLY A 43 3.31 -17.04 21.00
N LYS A 44 4.37 -16.31 20.62
CA LYS A 44 4.73 -15.02 21.22
C LYS A 44 3.79 -13.88 20.82
N ALA A 45 3.33 -13.89 19.57
CA ALA A 45 2.46 -12.85 19.02
C ALA A 45 0.96 -13.08 19.30
N ARG A 46 0.58 -14.20 19.94
CA ARG A 46 -0.80 -14.69 20.05
C ARG A 46 -1.80 -13.65 20.57
N ASP A 47 -1.39 -12.88 21.56
CA ASP A 47 -2.24 -11.90 22.26
C ASP A 47 -2.40 -10.62 21.45
N TYR A 48 -1.64 -10.50 20.36
CA TYR A 48 -1.62 -9.36 19.44
C TYR A 48 -2.18 -9.71 18.05
N LEU A 49 -2.64 -10.94 17.80
CA LEU A 49 -3.12 -11.34 16.47
C LEU A 49 -4.36 -10.55 16.05
N TYR A 50 -4.38 -10.11 14.80
CA TYR A 50 -5.54 -9.41 14.23
C TYR A 50 -6.65 -10.38 13.81
N ASN A 51 -7.89 -10.10 14.22
CA ASN A 51 -9.05 -10.90 13.83
C ASN A 51 -9.66 -10.39 12.51
N TYR A 52 -9.16 -10.91 11.39
CA TYR A 52 -9.65 -10.57 10.05
C TYR A 52 -11.03 -11.17 9.74
N VAL A 53 -11.38 -12.34 10.29
CA VAL A 53 -12.67 -13.01 9.99
C VAL A 53 -13.84 -12.16 10.46
N SER A 54 -13.80 -11.69 11.71
CA SER A 54 -14.85 -10.82 12.23
C SER A 54 -14.92 -9.51 11.46
N TRP A 55 -13.76 -8.91 11.14
CA TRP A 55 -13.71 -7.68 10.35
C TRP A 55 -14.31 -7.86 8.94
N GLU A 56 -13.94 -8.92 8.23
CA GLU A 56 -14.37 -9.19 6.86
C GLU A 56 -15.89 -9.42 6.79
N LEU A 57 -16.43 -10.20 7.73
CA LEU A 57 -17.89 -10.40 7.83
C LEU A 57 -18.64 -9.08 8.08
N GLU A 58 -18.14 -8.23 8.97
CA GLU A 58 -18.70 -6.91 9.23
C GLU A 58 -18.60 -6.00 7.99
N ALA A 59 -17.47 -6.02 7.30
CA ALA A 59 -17.23 -5.25 6.09
C ALA A 59 -18.17 -5.66 4.95
N ILE A 60 -18.37 -6.97 4.73
CA ILE A 60 -19.31 -7.49 3.73
C ILE A 60 -20.73 -7.06 4.06
N LEU A 61 -21.18 -7.25 5.31
CA LEU A 61 -22.50 -6.81 5.76
C LEU A 61 -22.69 -5.30 5.57
N PHE A 62 -21.64 -4.52 5.83
CA PHE A 62 -21.63 -3.08 5.59
C PHE A 62 -21.81 -2.76 4.11
N LYS A 63 -21.02 -3.37 3.22
CA LYS A 63 -21.11 -3.16 1.76
C LYS A 63 -22.47 -3.53 1.19
N ILE A 64 -23.07 -4.63 1.67
CA ILE A 64 -24.44 -5.03 1.28
C ILE A 64 -25.46 -3.95 1.64
N ARG A 65 -25.36 -3.37 2.84
CA ARG A 65 -26.23 -2.26 3.28
C ARG A 65 -25.95 -0.99 2.46
N GLN A 66 -24.69 -0.68 2.22
CA GLN A 66 -24.24 0.48 1.45
C GLN A 66 -24.70 0.42 -0.02
N ALA A 67 -24.84 -0.77 -0.61
CA ALA A 67 -25.40 -0.94 -1.96
C ALA A 67 -26.88 -0.50 -2.08
N HIS A 68 -27.55 -0.09 -0.99
CA HIS A 68 -28.83 0.61 -1.02
C HIS A 68 -28.72 2.13 -1.11
N SER A 69 -27.56 2.70 -0.78
CA SER A 69 -27.35 4.14 -0.75
C SER A 69 -27.38 4.69 -2.17
N SER A 70 -28.35 5.56 -2.44
CA SER A 70 -28.48 6.19 -3.75
C SER A 70 -27.51 7.36 -3.87
N LEU A 71 -26.74 7.38 -4.96
CA LEU A 71 -26.01 8.57 -5.39
C LEU A 71 -26.93 9.64 -6.01
N ALA A 72 -28.26 9.46 -5.98
CA ALA A 72 -29.24 10.40 -6.52
C ALA A 72 -29.13 11.85 -6.01
N PRO A 73 -28.64 12.15 -4.78
CA PRO A 73 -28.39 13.53 -4.39
C PRO A 73 -27.30 14.23 -5.21
N PHE A 74 -26.44 13.49 -5.91
CA PHE A 74 -25.39 14.04 -6.78
C PHE A 74 -25.86 14.00 -8.23
N THR A 75 -26.00 15.19 -8.81
CA THR A 75 -26.46 15.36 -10.19
C THR A 75 -25.31 15.39 -11.19
N THR A 76 -24.09 15.74 -10.75
CA THR A 76 -22.89 15.83 -11.61
C THR A 76 -21.65 15.16 -11.00
N GLU A 77 -20.68 14.79 -11.85
CA GLU A 77 -19.38 14.28 -11.38
C GLU A 77 -18.57 15.34 -10.61
N THR A 78 -18.68 16.62 -10.96
CA THR A 78 -18.04 17.71 -10.22
C THR A 78 -18.56 17.81 -8.78
N GLU A 79 -19.86 17.58 -8.54
CA GLU A 79 -20.43 17.53 -7.18
C GLU A 79 -19.90 16.35 -6.37
N ARG A 80 -19.72 15.18 -7.02
CA ARG A 80 -19.14 13.98 -6.41
C ARG A 80 -17.67 14.20 -6.05
N ALA A 81 -16.88 14.73 -6.97
CA ALA A 81 -15.48 15.09 -6.74
C ALA A 81 -15.33 16.09 -5.58
N ARG A 82 -16.18 17.14 -5.55
CA ARG A 82 -16.20 18.12 -4.45
C ARG A 82 -16.59 17.50 -3.11
N PHE A 83 -17.49 16.51 -3.10
CA PHE A 83 -17.81 15.77 -1.88
C PHE A 83 -16.61 15.00 -1.36
N VAL A 84 -15.89 14.29 -2.24
CA VAL A 84 -14.68 13.54 -1.84
C VAL A 84 -13.59 14.50 -1.35
N ILE A 85 -13.38 15.65 -1.99
CA ILE A 85 -12.43 16.67 -1.50
C ILE A 85 -12.77 17.09 -0.08
N ARG A 86 -14.03 17.41 0.24
CA ARG A 86 -14.43 17.76 1.61
C ARG A 86 -14.17 16.64 2.61
N TYR A 87 -14.38 15.40 2.21
CA TYR A 87 -14.05 14.24 3.03
C TYR A 87 -12.54 14.16 3.30
N LEU A 88 -11.71 14.30 2.28
CA LEU A 88 -10.25 14.26 2.39
C LEU A 88 -9.71 15.43 3.23
N ASP A 89 -10.27 16.63 3.08
CA ASP A 89 -9.93 17.79 3.90
C ASP A 89 -10.28 17.58 5.37
N ALA A 90 -11.42 16.94 5.66
CA ALA A 90 -11.80 16.57 7.03
C ALA A 90 -10.80 15.57 7.63
N VAL A 91 -10.37 14.57 6.86
CA VAL A 91 -9.31 13.63 7.27
C VAL A 91 -8.02 14.36 7.57
N LYS A 92 -7.53 15.19 6.64
CA LYS A 92 -6.32 15.98 6.82
C LYS A 92 -6.41 16.87 8.07
N ARG A 93 -7.58 17.49 8.31
CA ARG A 93 -7.80 18.33 9.49
C ARG A 93 -7.74 17.53 10.79
N ALA A 94 -8.29 16.31 10.81
CA ALA A 94 -8.19 15.44 11.99
C ALA A 94 -6.72 15.08 12.29
N ASP A 95 -5.93 14.78 11.25
CA ASP A 95 -4.51 14.45 11.41
C ASP A 95 -3.68 15.68 11.87
N GLU A 96 -3.98 16.87 11.35
CA GLU A 96 -3.39 18.13 11.82
C GLU A 96 -3.72 18.43 13.29
N LEU A 97 -4.94 18.13 13.72
CA LEU A 97 -5.36 18.31 15.12
C LEU A 97 -4.68 17.30 16.04
N ASN A 98 -4.55 16.04 15.62
CA ASN A 98 -3.76 15.05 16.35
C ASN A 98 -2.31 15.52 16.53
N GLY A 99 -1.67 15.99 15.46
CA GLY A 99 -0.30 16.51 15.54
C GLY A 99 -0.17 17.75 16.42
N GLN A 100 -1.19 18.60 16.52
CA GLN A 100 -1.22 19.71 17.48
C GLN A 100 -1.35 19.22 18.92
N ILE A 101 -2.23 18.24 19.16
CA ILE A 101 -2.40 17.61 20.48
C ILE A 101 -1.08 16.98 20.94
N ASP A 102 -0.42 16.22 20.06
CA ASP A 102 0.86 15.57 20.36
C ASP A 102 1.94 16.60 20.72
N ARG A 103 2.00 17.73 20.01
CA ARG A 103 2.95 18.82 20.32
C ARG A 103 2.68 19.46 21.67
N VAL A 104 1.41 19.64 22.06
CA VAL A 104 1.06 20.18 23.38
C VAL A 104 1.54 19.22 24.47
N PHE A 105 1.38 17.91 24.28
CA PHE A 105 1.86 16.91 25.25
C PHE A 105 3.38 16.70 25.23
N ALA A 106 4.05 17.00 24.13
CA ALA A 106 5.51 16.94 24.01
C ALA A 106 6.23 18.18 24.54
N ASP A 107 5.53 19.24 24.97
CA ASP A 107 6.14 20.46 25.52
C ASP A 107 6.84 20.19 26.87
N PRO A 108 8.16 20.40 26.98
CA PRO A 108 8.90 20.18 28.21
C PRO A 108 8.57 21.17 29.34
N ASN A 109 7.94 22.31 29.04
CA ASN A 109 7.67 23.39 30.00
C ASN A 109 6.30 23.31 30.68
N GLN A 110 5.80 22.08 30.90
CA GLN A 110 4.46 21.74 31.41
C GLN A 110 3.36 21.85 30.34
N PRO A 111 2.70 20.74 29.97
CA PRO A 111 1.70 20.73 28.91
C PRO A 111 0.44 21.53 29.31
N ASP A 112 -0.03 22.42 28.44
CA ASP A 112 -1.32 23.10 28.60
C ASP A 112 -2.48 22.11 28.36
N LYS A 113 -2.93 21.48 29.45
CA LYS A 113 -4.04 20.52 29.43
C LYS A 113 -5.35 21.14 28.96
N THR A 114 -5.56 22.44 29.15
CA THR A 114 -6.78 23.13 28.70
C THR A 114 -6.77 23.23 27.19
N GLN A 115 -5.65 23.65 26.60
CA GLN A 115 -5.47 23.69 25.16
C GLN A 115 -5.63 22.29 24.52
N ALA A 116 -4.99 21.26 25.09
CA ALA A 116 -5.12 19.88 24.63
C ALA A 116 -6.58 19.37 24.65
N PHE A 117 -7.34 19.72 25.69
CA PHE A 117 -8.75 19.39 25.79
C PHE A 117 -9.58 20.08 24.69
N GLN A 118 -9.38 21.38 24.46
CA GLN A 118 -10.11 22.11 23.41
C GLN A 118 -9.82 21.55 22.01
N LEU A 119 -8.56 21.25 21.72
CA LEU A 119 -8.17 20.60 20.46
C LEU A 119 -8.82 19.22 20.31
N THR A 120 -8.90 18.45 21.39
CA THR A 120 -9.56 17.12 21.40
C THR A 120 -11.05 17.23 21.07
N VAL A 121 -11.78 18.17 21.66
CA VAL A 121 -13.21 18.38 21.37
C VAL A 121 -13.43 18.69 19.88
N VAL A 122 -12.61 19.57 19.30
CA VAL A 122 -12.68 19.89 17.87
C VAL A 122 -12.34 18.66 17.01
N ARG A 123 -11.28 17.93 17.37
CA ARG A 123 -10.84 16.70 16.68
C ARG A 123 -11.94 15.64 16.66
N ASP A 124 -12.62 15.43 17.78
CA ASP A 124 -13.68 14.43 17.90
C ASP A 124 -14.92 14.79 17.07
N ALA A 125 -15.24 16.09 16.96
CA ALA A 125 -16.29 16.58 16.07
C ALA A 125 -15.95 16.35 14.58
N VAL A 126 -14.70 16.60 14.18
CA VAL A 126 -14.22 16.30 12.82
C VAL A 126 -14.26 14.80 12.54
N VAL A 127 -13.76 13.96 13.45
CA VAL A 127 -13.79 12.49 13.32
C VAL A 127 -15.22 11.97 13.21
N SER A 128 -16.17 12.53 13.95
CA SER A 128 -17.58 12.18 13.83
C SER A 128 -18.14 12.51 12.44
N SER A 129 -17.73 13.64 11.86
CA SER A 129 -18.11 14.03 10.49
C SER A 129 -17.50 13.09 9.44
N ILE A 130 -16.23 12.70 9.61
CA ILE A 130 -15.56 11.71 8.75
C ILE A 130 -16.36 10.41 8.70
N LYS A 131 -16.77 9.87 9.87
CA LYS A 131 -17.55 8.63 9.95
C LYS A 131 -18.88 8.71 9.20
N GLN A 132 -19.52 9.89 9.18
CA GLN A 132 -20.77 10.12 8.45
C GLN A 132 -20.56 10.17 6.94
N TYR A 133 -19.49 10.82 6.48
CA TYR A 133 -19.22 11.01 5.04
C TYR A 133 -18.54 9.80 4.39
N GLN A 134 -17.78 9.02 5.16
CA GLN A 134 -16.93 7.94 4.65
C GLN A 134 -17.66 6.95 3.73
N PRO A 135 -18.85 6.42 4.05
CA PRO A 135 -19.49 5.43 3.18
C PRO A 135 -19.78 6.02 1.79
N LEU A 136 -20.21 7.27 1.74
CA LEU A 136 -20.50 7.91 0.47
C LEU A 136 -19.21 8.26 -0.29
N ALA A 137 -18.15 8.67 0.42
CA ALA A 137 -16.84 8.90 -0.18
C ALA A 137 -16.28 7.62 -0.80
N GLU A 138 -16.30 6.49 -0.08
CA GLU A 138 -15.88 5.18 -0.58
C GLU A 138 -16.63 4.81 -1.87
N THR A 139 -17.96 4.92 -1.89
CA THR A 139 -18.76 4.59 -3.08
C THR A 139 -18.44 5.46 -4.29
N ILE A 140 -18.17 6.75 -4.08
CA ILE A 140 -17.75 7.64 -5.16
C ILE A 140 -16.37 7.23 -5.66
N ILE A 141 -15.40 7.01 -4.77
CA ILE A 141 -14.02 6.63 -5.10
C ILE A 141 -14.00 5.28 -5.86
N GLU A 142 -14.71 4.27 -5.36
CA GLU A 142 -14.87 2.96 -6.00
C GLU A 142 -15.46 3.09 -7.41
N GLY A 143 -16.48 3.94 -7.57
CA GLY A 143 -17.11 4.22 -8.86
C GLY A 143 -16.17 4.91 -9.84
N GLN A 144 -15.37 5.87 -9.38
CA GLN A 144 -14.39 6.59 -10.20
C GLN A 144 -13.27 5.67 -10.68
N ILE A 145 -12.69 4.86 -9.78
CA ILE A 145 -11.69 3.85 -10.14
C ILE A 145 -12.29 2.82 -11.09
N GLY A 146 -13.49 2.31 -10.79
CA GLY A 146 -14.21 1.36 -11.65
C GLY A 146 -14.51 1.91 -13.04
N ALA A 147 -14.75 3.22 -13.19
CA ALA A 147 -14.93 3.84 -14.50
C ALA A 147 -13.62 3.86 -15.31
N VAL A 148 -12.48 4.17 -14.68
CA VAL A 148 -11.17 4.11 -15.34
C VAL A 148 -10.82 2.67 -15.72
N LEU A 149 -10.99 1.71 -14.81
CA LEU A 149 -10.71 0.29 -15.09
C LEU A 149 -11.55 -0.26 -16.25
N ARG A 150 -12.81 0.19 -16.37
CA ARG A 150 -13.69 -0.16 -17.49
C ARG A 150 -13.13 0.36 -18.81
N ASP A 151 -12.70 1.62 -18.85
CA ASP A 151 -12.13 2.25 -20.03
C ASP A 151 -10.77 1.63 -20.42
N GLU A 152 -10.01 1.16 -19.44
CA GLU A 152 -8.76 0.41 -19.65
C GLU A 152 -8.99 -1.07 -20.05
N GLY A 153 -10.24 -1.55 -20.17
CA GLY A 153 -10.55 -2.89 -20.67
C GLY A 153 -10.57 -4.00 -19.62
N PHE A 154 -10.76 -3.68 -18.33
CA PHE A 154 -10.97 -4.67 -17.27
C PHE A 154 -12.44 -5.04 -17.05
N ALA A 155 -13.34 -4.53 -17.90
CA ALA A 155 -14.75 -4.89 -17.85
C ALA A 155 -15.09 -6.14 -18.69
N VAL A 156 -15.86 -7.04 -18.10
CA VAL A 156 -16.47 -8.20 -18.76
C VAL A 156 -17.98 -7.99 -18.75
N LEU A 157 -18.62 -8.07 -19.92
CA LEU A 157 -20.05 -7.75 -20.08
C LEU A 157 -20.45 -6.37 -19.51
N GLY A 158 -19.52 -5.41 -19.56
CA GLY A 158 -19.72 -4.05 -19.07
C GLY A 158 -19.55 -3.86 -17.56
N GLU A 159 -19.13 -4.88 -16.80
CA GLU A 159 -18.81 -4.74 -15.37
C GLU A 159 -17.33 -5.05 -15.11
N VAL A 160 -16.69 -4.27 -14.25
CA VAL A 160 -15.30 -4.52 -13.84
C VAL A 160 -15.25 -5.78 -12.98
N ILE A 161 -14.35 -6.69 -13.31
CA ILE A 161 -14.18 -7.96 -12.58
C ILE A 161 -12.73 -8.13 -12.14
N PRO A 162 -12.45 -8.30 -10.83
CA PRO A 162 -13.40 -8.21 -9.71
C PRO A 162 -13.98 -6.80 -9.52
N PRO A 163 -15.15 -6.63 -8.89
CA PRO A 163 -15.68 -5.31 -8.55
C PRO A 163 -14.72 -4.55 -7.64
N VAL A 164 -14.60 -3.24 -7.84
CA VAL A 164 -13.85 -2.38 -6.93
C VAL A 164 -14.63 -2.28 -5.62
N SER A 165 -14.03 -2.71 -4.53
CA SER A 165 -14.63 -2.69 -3.20
C SER A 165 -13.56 -2.52 -2.13
N ALA A 166 -13.55 -1.36 -1.48
CA ALA A 166 -12.57 -0.98 -0.48
C ALA A 166 -13.23 -0.36 0.77
N ARG A 167 -12.61 -0.54 1.93
CA ARG A 167 -13.03 0.05 3.20
C ARG A 167 -11.89 0.88 3.75
N ILE A 168 -12.15 2.17 3.93
CA ILE A 168 -11.19 3.07 4.57
C ILE A 168 -11.27 2.81 6.08
N THR A 169 -10.21 2.27 6.68
CA THR A 169 -10.27 1.80 8.06
C THR A 169 -8.89 1.88 8.72
N ASP A 170 -8.88 1.71 10.04
CA ASP A 170 -7.62 1.56 10.76
C ASP A 170 -7.05 0.18 10.43
N LEU A 171 -5.82 0.17 9.93
CA LEU A 171 -5.17 -1.05 9.49
C LEU A 171 -4.48 -1.77 10.65
N PRO A 172 -4.34 -3.10 10.57
CA PRO A 172 -3.41 -3.82 11.43
C PRO A 172 -1.96 -3.38 11.15
N MET A 173 -1.06 -3.74 12.06
CA MET A 173 0.37 -3.73 11.80
C MET A 173 0.80 -5.10 11.26
N LEU A 174 1.99 -5.17 10.67
CA LEU A 174 2.58 -6.40 10.19
C LEU A 174 3.88 -6.68 10.94
N LEU A 175 3.98 -7.85 11.56
CA LEU A 175 5.23 -8.40 12.07
C LEU A 175 5.91 -9.17 10.94
N VAL A 176 7.11 -8.72 10.57
CA VAL A 176 7.94 -9.31 9.53
C VAL A 176 9.16 -9.94 10.17
N ILE A 177 9.46 -11.20 9.82
CA ILE A 177 10.65 -11.93 10.24
C ILE A 177 11.56 -12.17 9.05
N SER A 178 12.84 -11.90 9.25
CA SER A 178 13.93 -12.21 8.34
C SER A 178 15.02 -12.96 9.08
N PRO A 179 15.73 -13.91 8.45
CA PRO A 179 16.96 -14.44 9.01
C PRO A 179 18.00 -13.32 9.07
N ARG A 180 18.97 -13.44 9.99
CA ARG A 180 20.01 -12.41 10.19
C ARG A 180 21.09 -12.43 9.11
N ASN A 181 21.32 -13.59 8.50
CA ASN A 181 22.40 -13.82 7.53
C ASN A 181 22.02 -13.53 6.07
N VAL A 182 20.76 -13.28 5.76
CA VAL A 182 20.28 -12.92 4.42
C VAL A 182 19.01 -12.10 4.55
N ILE A 183 18.83 -11.10 3.70
CA ILE A 183 17.58 -10.34 3.68
C ILE A 183 16.55 -11.12 2.88
N ARG A 184 15.63 -11.77 3.59
CA ARG A 184 14.55 -12.58 3.02
C ARG A 184 13.35 -12.53 3.95
N ARG A 185 12.14 -12.47 3.39
CA ARG A 185 10.91 -12.49 4.18
C ARG A 185 10.51 -13.93 4.49
N ASP A 186 10.82 -14.42 5.69
CA ASP A 186 10.50 -15.80 6.10
C ASP A 186 9.08 -15.90 6.68
N LEU A 187 8.64 -14.89 7.42
CA LEU A 187 7.32 -14.87 8.02
C LEU A 187 6.73 -13.45 8.06
N ALA A 188 5.42 -13.35 7.88
CA ALA A 188 4.66 -12.12 7.99
C ALA A 188 3.32 -12.39 8.71
N ILE A 189 3.07 -11.72 9.83
CA ILE A 189 1.87 -11.92 10.67
C ILE A 189 1.18 -10.57 10.91
N ASN A 190 -0.13 -10.52 10.69
CA ASN A 190 -0.92 -9.32 11.00
C ASN A 190 -1.20 -9.22 12.50
N LEU A 191 -0.85 -8.08 13.08
CA LEU A 191 -1.03 -7.74 14.48
C LEU A 191 -2.04 -6.59 14.64
N ILE A 192 -2.65 -6.50 15.81
CA ILE A 192 -3.36 -5.29 16.24
C ILE A 192 -2.39 -4.09 16.31
N ASN A 193 -2.94 -2.88 16.39
CA ASN A 193 -2.11 -1.69 16.57
C ASN A 193 -1.43 -1.70 17.94
N LEU A 194 -0.11 -1.71 17.93
CA LEU A 194 0.75 -1.72 19.12
C LEU A 194 1.34 -0.33 19.37
N THR A 195 1.58 -0.01 20.64
CA THR A 195 2.38 1.17 20.99
C THR A 195 3.85 0.97 20.60
N PRO A 196 4.63 2.06 20.46
CA PRO A 196 6.08 1.94 20.21
C PRO A 196 6.83 1.01 21.18
N ASP A 197 6.47 1.06 22.46
CA ASP A 197 7.08 0.22 23.49
C ASP A 197 6.67 -1.25 23.35
N GLN A 198 5.39 -1.53 23.04
CA GLN A 198 4.91 -2.89 22.76
C GLN A 198 5.58 -3.49 21.53
N MET A 199 5.73 -2.71 20.45
CA MET A 199 6.48 -3.13 19.27
C MET A 199 7.91 -3.50 19.63
N ALA A 200 8.62 -2.61 20.34
CA ALA A 200 10.02 -2.82 20.71
C ALA A 200 10.20 -4.05 21.62
N ALA A 201 9.29 -4.24 22.59
CA ALA A 201 9.32 -5.39 23.49
C ALA A 201 9.11 -6.71 22.74
N LEU A 202 8.08 -6.80 21.90
CA LEU A 202 7.77 -8.00 21.11
C LEU A 202 8.92 -8.34 20.15
N GLU A 203 9.47 -7.34 19.47
CA GLU A 203 10.60 -7.53 18.57
C GLU A 203 11.86 -8.00 19.29
N ALA A 204 12.21 -7.36 20.42
CA ALA A 204 13.40 -7.73 21.18
C ALA A 204 13.31 -9.17 21.71
N GLU A 205 12.12 -9.58 22.16
CA GLU A 205 11.85 -10.94 22.62
C GLU A 205 12.01 -11.97 21.49
N ILE A 206 11.45 -11.68 20.30
CA ILE A 206 11.56 -12.54 19.11
C ILE A 206 13.02 -12.61 18.61
N ASP A 207 13.70 -11.47 18.52
CA ASP A 207 15.09 -11.38 18.04
C ASP A 207 16.02 -12.20 18.95
N HIS A 208 15.86 -12.07 20.27
CA HIS A 208 16.67 -12.76 21.28
C HIS A 208 16.41 -14.28 21.29
N ASP A 209 15.14 -14.70 21.36
CA ASP A 209 14.80 -16.10 21.60
C ASP A 209 14.96 -17.00 20.38
N PHE A 210 14.92 -16.42 19.18
CA PHE A 210 14.99 -17.17 17.92
C PHE A 210 16.19 -16.81 17.06
N GLY A 211 16.98 -15.78 17.41
CA GLY A 211 18.16 -15.39 16.65
C GLY A 211 17.84 -14.85 15.26
N VAL A 212 16.71 -14.15 15.12
CA VAL A 212 16.19 -13.59 13.86
C VAL A 212 16.21 -12.07 13.89
N SER A 213 15.91 -11.44 12.75
CA SER A 213 15.59 -10.03 12.68
C SER A 213 14.07 -9.87 12.54
N SER A 214 13.46 -9.09 13.41
CA SER A 214 12.03 -8.77 13.35
C SER A 214 11.77 -7.29 13.10
N LEU A 215 10.62 -6.99 12.50
CA LEU A 215 10.09 -5.63 12.35
C LEU A 215 8.56 -5.66 12.41
N VAL A 216 7.98 -4.92 13.35
CA VAL A 216 6.58 -4.51 13.37
C VAL A 216 6.46 -3.18 12.63
N VAL A 217 5.66 -3.18 11.56
CA VAL A 217 5.53 -2.05 10.64
C VAL A 217 4.06 -1.79 10.30
N PRO A 218 3.61 -0.52 10.20
CA PRO A 218 2.29 -0.23 9.65
C PRO A 218 2.25 -0.55 8.15
N ILE A 219 1.09 -0.99 7.65
CA ILE A 219 0.85 -1.26 6.23
C ILE A 219 -0.02 -0.16 5.61
N GLY A 220 -0.02 -0.05 4.27
CA GLY A 220 -0.83 0.92 3.52
C GLY A 220 -2.21 0.40 3.13
N GLY A 221 -2.34 -0.91 2.95
CA GLY A 221 -3.58 -1.60 2.64
C GLY A 221 -3.44 -3.11 2.85
N LEU A 222 -4.57 -3.82 2.75
CA LEU A 222 -4.63 -5.27 2.81
C LEU A 222 -5.70 -5.77 1.83
N ALA A 223 -5.28 -6.62 0.90
CA ALA A 223 -6.10 -7.15 -0.18
C ALA A 223 -7.14 -8.21 0.25
N LEU A 224 -7.78 -8.09 1.43
CA LEU A 224 -9.04 -8.77 1.76
C LEU A 224 -10.15 -8.36 0.78
N TYR A 225 -11.31 -9.00 0.79
CA TYR A 225 -12.43 -8.56 -0.05
C TYR A 225 -13.69 -8.28 0.79
N PRO A 226 -14.08 -7.00 0.99
CA PRO A 226 -13.47 -5.74 0.51
C PRO A 226 -12.05 -5.50 1.01
N SER A 227 -11.23 -4.74 0.26
CA SER A 227 -9.88 -4.41 0.71
C SER A 227 -9.90 -3.45 1.89
N MET A 228 -8.94 -3.61 2.80
CA MET A 228 -8.69 -2.61 3.84
C MET A 228 -7.72 -1.57 3.27
N VAL A 229 -8.04 -0.30 3.44
CA VAL A 229 -7.19 0.80 2.95
C VAL A 229 -7.00 1.83 4.05
N ILE A 230 -5.77 2.31 4.21
CA ILE A 230 -5.44 3.30 5.22
C ILE A 230 -6.20 4.60 4.96
N ARG A 231 -6.66 5.23 6.04
CA ARG A 231 -7.21 6.58 5.97
C ARG A 231 -6.12 7.57 5.59
N SER A 232 -6.34 8.33 4.51
CA SER A 232 -5.44 9.39 4.06
C SER A 232 -6.21 10.59 3.52
N GLY A 233 -5.77 11.80 3.89
CA GLY A 233 -6.24 13.05 3.30
C GLY A 233 -5.54 13.40 1.98
N HIS A 234 -4.58 12.59 1.52
CA HIS A 234 -3.83 12.82 0.30
C HIS A 234 -4.42 12.01 -0.86
N ALA A 235 -5.17 12.67 -1.75
CA ALA A 235 -5.95 12.00 -2.79
C ALA A 235 -5.10 11.05 -3.66
N PRO A 236 -3.96 11.46 -4.26
CA PRO A 236 -3.18 10.55 -5.11
C PRO A 236 -2.81 9.24 -4.43
N TYR A 237 -2.36 9.29 -3.18
CA TYR A 237 -2.00 8.11 -2.40
C TYR A 237 -3.22 7.22 -2.13
N LEU A 238 -4.36 7.78 -1.74
CA LEU A 238 -5.57 6.99 -1.48
C LEU A 238 -6.06 6.25 -2.75
N TYR A 239 -6.09 6.94 -3.90
CA TYR A 239 -6.52 6.34 -5.16
C TYR A 239 -5.51 5.30 -5.67
N GLU A 240 -4.21 5.56 -5.51
CA GLU A 240 -3.14 4.61 -5.79
C GLU A 240 -3.27 3.35 -4.94
N THR A 241 -3.46 3.48 -3.62
CA THR A 241 -3.62 2.33 -2.72
C THR A 241 -4.86 1.50 -3.07
N ILE A 242 -6.03 2.11 -3.31
CA ILE A 242 -7.22 1.33 -3.67
C ILE A 242 -7.02 0.59 -5.00
N ALA A 243 -6.36 1.21 -5.98
CA ALA A 243 -6.04 0.57 -7.25
C ALA A 243 -4.96 -0.52 -7.11
N HIS A 244 -3.99 -0.35 -6.21
CA HIS A 244 -3.00 -1.36 -5.82
C HIS A 244 -3.69 -2.60 -5.24
N GLU A 245 -4.57 -2.41 -4.26
CA GLU A 245 -5.32 -3.53 -3.66
C GLU A 245 -6.22 -4.24 -4.67
N TRP A 246 -6.84 -3.48 -5.59
CA TRP A 246 -7.62 -4.07 -6.68
C TRP A 246 -6.75 -4.90 -7.64
N ALA A 247 -5.50 -4.48 -7.90
CA ALA A 247 -4.58 -5.25 -8.72
C ALA A 247 -4.32 -6.63 -8.10
N HIS A 248 -4.16 -6.72 -6.78
CA HIS A 248 -4.06 -8.01 -6.08
C HIS A 248 -5.32 -8.86 -6.26
N HIS A 249 -6.53 -8.29 -6.14
CA HIS A 249 -7.77 -9.03 -6.41
C HIS A 249 -7.85 -9.57 -7.83
N TYR A 250 -7.44 -8.77 -8.82
CA TYR A 250 -7.37 -9.22 -10.21
C TYR A 250 -6.33 -10.34 -10.38
N LEU A 251 -5.12 -10.16 -9.85
CA LEU A 251 -4.02 -11.10 -9.98
C LEU A 251 -4.31 -12.43 -9.29
N LEU A 252 -5.11 -12.44 -8.21
CA LEU A 252 -5.54 -13.66 -7.51
C LEU A 252 -6.23 -14.67 -8.44
N LEU A 253 -6.81 -14.20 -9.53
CA LEU A 253 -7.46 -15.05 -10.55
C LEU A 253 -6.45 -15.75 -11.50
N PHE A 254 -5.16 -15.50 -11.32
CA PHE A 254 -4.09 -15.92 -12.22
C PHE A 254 -2.87 -16.43 -11.42
N PRO A 255 -1.92 -17.13 -12.07
CA PRO A 255 -0.77 -17.73 -11.37
C PRO A 255 0.02 -16.77 -10.49
N LEU A 256 0.28 -15.53 -10.93
CA LEU A 256 1.04 -14.55 -10.13
C LEU A 256 0.37 -14.22 -8.78
N GLY A 257 -0.96 -14.12 -8.73
CA GLY A 257 -1.68 -13.87 -7.48
C GLY A 257 -2.00 -15.14 -6.69
N PHE A 258 -2.13 -16.29 -7.34
CA PHE A 258 -2.32 -17.55 -6.63
C PHE A 258 -1.04 -18.01 -5.93
N GLU A 259 0.11 -17.96 -6.62
CA GLU A 259 1.41 -18.31 -6.02
C GLU A 259 1.89 -17.30 -4.97
N TYR A 260 1.39 -16.06 -5.00
CA TYR A 260 1.57 -15.08 -3.93
C TYR A 260 1.08 -15.60 -2.56
N LEU A 261 0.06 -16.47 -2.53
CA LEU A 261 -0.40 -17.13 -1.31
C LEU A 261 0.58 -18.21 -0.80
N ASN A 262 1.47 -18.71 -1.67
CA ASN A 262 2.39 -19.81 -1.42
C ASN A 262 3.83 -19.31 -1.22
N THR A 263 4.05 -18.45 -0.22
CA THR A 263 5.33 -18.11 0.47
C THR A 263 6.65 -18.00 -0.33
N GLY A 264 6.63 -17.79 -1.65
CA GLY A 264 7.82 -17.54 -2.45
C GLY A 264 8.24 -16.08 -2.35
N SER A 265 9.45 -15.81 -1.83
CA SER A 265 9.93 -14.42 -1.65
C SER A 265 9.99 -13.64 -2.96
N GLU A 266 10.34 -14.28 -4.08
CA GLU A 266 10.44 -13.61 -5.38
C GLU A 266 9.07 -13.30 -6.00
N THR A 267 8.14 -14.27 -5.98
CA THR A 267 6.78 -14.09 -6.49
C THR A 267 6.06 -12.96 -5.75
N TRP A 268 6.26 -12.88 -4.43
CA TRP A 268 5.75 -11.77 -3.62
C TRP A 268 6.28 -10.42 -4.12
N ILE A 269 7.60 -10.28 -4.31
CA ILE A 269 8.21 -9.04 -4.82
C ILE A 269 7.65 -8.66 -6.20
N ILE A 270 7.53 -9.63 -7.13
CA ILE A 270 6.95 -9.39 -8.46
C ILE A 270 5.52 -8.88 -8.34
N ASN A 271 4.70 -9.54 -7.52
CA ASN A 271 3.29 -9.18 -7.34
C ASN A 271 3.14 -7.77 -6.75
N GLU A 272 3.86 -7.44 -5.66
CA GLU A 272 3.84 -6.11 -5.05
C GLU A 272 4.34 -5.02 -6.00
N THR A 273 5.39 -5.31 -6.78
CA THR A 273 5.94 -4.36 -7.75
C THR A 273 4.96 -4.11 -8.89
N VAL A 274 4.29 -5.16 -9.39
CA VAL A 274 3.22 -5.04 -10.40
C VAL A 274 2.04 -4.24 -9.84
N ALA A 275 1.57 -4.55 -8.63
CA ALA A 275 0.47 -3.83 -7.99
C ALA A 275 0.83 -2.35 -7.77
N SER A 276 2.08 -2.05 -7.41
CA SER A 276 2.58 -0.67 -7.23
C SER A 276 2.62 0.12 -8.54
N VAL A 277 3.10 -0.50 -9.63
CA VAL A 277 3.09 0.14 -10.96
C VAL A 277 1.65 0.36 -11.45
N PHE A 278 0.79 -0.65 -11.28
CA PHE A 278 -0.62 -0.57 -11.66
C PHE A 278 -1.37 0.51 -10.88
N GLY A 279 -1.21 0.53 -9.55
CA GLY A 279 -1.83 1.47 -8.63
C GLY A 279 -1.48 2.91 -8.99
N ARG A 280 -0.19 3.20 -9.24
CA ARG A 280 0.26 4.54 -9.66
C ARG A 280 -0.39 5.00 -10.96
N GLU A 281 -0.49 4.11 -11.95
CA GLU A 281 -1.05 4.47 -13.26
C GLU A 281 -2.57 4.69 -13.19
N ILE A 282 -3.32 3.75 -12.60
CA ILE A 282 -4.78 3.88 -12.46
C ILE A 282 -5.16 5.02 -11.50
N GLY A 283 -4.44 5.16 -10.39
CA GLY A 283 -4.64 6.25 -9.43
C GLY A 283 -4.47 7.61 -10.09
N ARG A 284 -3.36 7.80 -10.83
CA ARG A 284 -3.13 9.01 -11.63
C ARG A 284 -4.25 9.26 -12.64
N LYS A 285 -4.58 8.29 -13.49
CA LYS A 285 -5.64 8.41 -14.51
C LYS A 285 -6.99 8.79 -13.89
N THR A 286 -7.28 8.26 -12.70
CA THR A 286 -8.51 8.58 -11.96
C THR A 286 -8.50 10.03 -11.49
N ILE A 287 -7.39 10.49 -10.89
CA ILE A 287 -7.25 11.88 -10.46
C ILE A 287 -7.36 12.84 -11.65
N GLU A 288 -6.60 12.60 -12.73
CA GLU A 288 -6.58 13.44 -13.92
C GLU A 288 -7.96 13.55 -14.58
N ARG A 289 -8.75 12.47 -14.56
CA ARG A 289 -10.11 12.46 -15.14
C ARG A 289 -11.14 13.16 -14.27
N PHE A 290 -11.24 12.78 -12.98
CA PHE A 290 -12.36 13.19 -12.13
C PHE A 290 -12.10 14.47 -11.35
N TYR A 291 -10.84 14.91 -11.29
CA TYR A 291 -10.42 16.11 -10.57
C TYR A 291 -9.79 17.16 -11.48
N ALA A 292 -10.06 17.11 -12.79
CA ALA A 292 -9.56 18.07 -13.78
C ALA A 292 -9.89 19.53 -13.43
N ASP A 293 -11.06 19.77 -12.84
CA ASP A 293 -11.54 21.10 -12.42
C ASP A 293 -11.01 21.55 -11.04
N PHE A 294 -10.15 20.75 -10.40
CA PHE A 294 -9.64 20.99 -9.05
C PHE A 294 -8.10 21.04 -9.04
N PRO A 295 -7.50 22.18 -9.42
CA PRO A 295 -6.04 22.34 -9.54
C PRO A 295 -5.28 22.01 -8.24
N GLU A 296 -5.89 22.21 -7.09
CA GLU A 296 -5.36 21.86 -5.78
C GLU A 296 -5.11 20.35 -5.61
N VAL A 297 -5.95 19.51 -6.23
CA VAL A 297 -5.78 18.05 -6.22
C VAL A 297 -4.74 17.64 -7.26
N LEU A 298 -4.78 18.21 -8.47
CA LEU A 298 -3.83 17.90 -9.54
C LEU A 298 -2.38 18.23 -9.14
N ARG A 299 -2.17 19.30 -8.37
CA ARG A 299 -0.83 19.68 -7.84
C ARG A 299 -0.24 18.67 -6.88
N LEU A 300 -1.05 17.76 -6.32
CA LEU A 300 -0.59 16.69 -5.45
C LEU A 300 0.01 15.52 -6.24
N LEU A 301 -0.29 15.39 -7.53
CA LEU A 301 0.29 14.33 -8.36
C LEU A 301 1.81 14.54 -8.47
N PRO A 302 2.60 13.46 -8.38
CA PRO A 302 4.03 13.56 -8.69
C PRO A 302 4.21 14.03 -10.14
N ALA A 303 5.29 14.75 -10.43
CA ALA A 303 5.58 15.18 -11.80
C ALA A 303 5.59 13.97 -12.74
N SER A 304 4.91 14.06 -13.89
CA SER A 304 4.89 12.98 -14.88
C SER A 304 6.31 12.67 -15.31
N GLN A 305 6.72 11.41 -15.17
CA GLN A 305 7.92 10.90 -15.80
C GLN A 305 7.63 10.75 -17.30
N SER A 306 7.47 11.87 -18.01
CA SER A 306 7.51 11.81 -19.47
C SER A 306 8.87 11.26 -19.88
N PRO A 307 8.96 10.44 -20.95
CA PRO A 307 10.24 10.11 -21.55
C PRO A 307 10.92 11.45 -21.84
N ARG A 308 12.05 11.72 -21.18
CA ARG A 308 12.85 12.89 -21.53
C ARG A 308 13.31 12.65 -22.96
N LEU A 309 12.62 13.26 -23.93
CA LEU A 309 13.22 13.57 -25.22
C LEU A 309 14.59 14.20 -24.91
N PRO A 310 15.69 13.79 -25.57
CA PRO A 310 17.00 14.36 -25.32
C PRO A 310 16.93 15.86 -25.58
N ARG A 311 16.84 16.64 -24.50
CA ARG A 311 16.77 18.08 -24.59
C ARG A 311 18.18 18.53 -24.96
N SER A 312 18.32 18.95 -26.21
CA SER A 312 19.53 19.52 -26.80
C SER A 312 20.25 20.41 -25.79
N ALA A 313 21.54 20.16 -25.62
CA ALA A 313 22.44 20.87 -24.73
C ALA A 313 22.32 22.40 -24.88
N SER A 314 22.06 23.10 -23.77
CA SER A 314 22.51 24.49 -23.47
C SER A 314 21.76 25.10 -22.29
N VAL A 315 22.04 24.65 -21.06
CA VAL A 315 21.99 25.52 -19.87
C VAL A 315 23.09 25.03 -18.92
N THR A 316 24.16 25.81 -18.79
CA THR A 316 25.20 25.60 -17.79
C THR A 316 24.57 25.70 -16.40
N PRO A 317 24.62 24.67 -15.53
CA PRO A 317 24.14 24.78 -14.16
C PRO A 317 25.12 25.64 -13.36
N THR A 318 24.62 26.71 -12.74
CA THR A 318 25.35 27.45 -11.70
C THR A 318 25.55 26.53 -10.49
N PRO A 319 26.78 26.33 -9.98
CA PRO A 319 27.03 25.45 -8.84
C PRO A 319 26.96 26.24 -7.53
N SER A 320 25.87 26.13 -6.77
CA SER A 320 25.86 26.61 -5.37
C SER A 320 24.85 25.96 -4.42
N ASP A 321 24.06 24.97 -4.83
CA ASP A 321 23.27 24.19 -3.87
C ASP A 321 24.04 22.91 -3.50
N PRO A 322 24.23 22.60 -2.19
CA PRO A 322 24.72 21.28 -1.81
C PRO A 322 23.79 20.21 -2.39
N PRO A 323 24.32 19.06 -2.84
CA PRO A 323 23.48 18.01 -3.40
C PRO A 323 22.40 17.63 -2.37
N ARG A 324 21.13 17.83 -2.75
CA ARG A 324 19.98 17.48 -1.90
C ARG A 324 20.07 15.98 -1.56
N PHE A 325 19.85 15.62 -0.29
CA PHE A 325 19.84 14.22 0.15
C PHE A 325 18.81 13.41 -0.66
N ASN A 326 19.31 12.53 -1.54
CA ASN A 326 18.47 11.65 -2.34
C ASN A 326 18.21 10.36 -1.55
N ALA A 327 17.11 10.35 -0.80
CA ALA A 327 16.75 9.24 0.08
C ALA A 327 16.64 7.90 -0.66
N GLY A 328 16.12 7.87 -1.89
CA GLY A 328 15.98 6.64 -2.68
C GLY A 328 17.33 6.06 -3.11
N ALA A 329 18.28 6.91 -3.52
CA ALA A 329 19.63 6.49 -3.88
C ALA A 329 20.40 5.99 -2.64
N VAL A 330 20.35 6.74 -1.54
CA VAL A 330 21.01 6.36 -0.28
C VAL A 330 20.42 5.06 0.29
N MET A 331 19.10 4.85 0.16
CA MET A 331 18.45 3.60 0.57
C MET A 331 18.95 2.41 -0.25
N ASN A 332 19.14 2.61 -1.56
CA ASN A 332 19.67 1.57 -2.43
C ASN A 332 21.12 1.24 -2.10
N GLU A 333 21.98 2.26 -1.97
CA GLU A 333 23.37 2.08 -1.53
C GLU A 333 23.45 1.34 -0.19
N THR A 334 22.58 1.71 0.77
CA THR A 334 22.45 1.02 2.06
C THR A 334 22.12 -0.45 1.87
N ARG A 335 21.12 -0.76 1.03
CA ARG A 335 20.71 -2.14 0.77
C ARG A 335 21.85 -2.96 0.14
N VAL A 336 22.48 -2.42 -0.90
CA VAL A 336 23.58 -3.09 -1.63
C VAL A 336 24.74 -3.41 -0.70
N ARG A 337 25.13 -2.45 0.15
CA ARG A 337 26.24 -2.66 1.09
C ARG A 337 25.87 -3.67 2.18
N ALA A 338 24.61 -3.67 2.65
CA ALA A 338 24.14 -4.66 3.61
C ALA A 338 24.18 -6.07 3.01
N ASP A 339 23.67 -6.28 1.78
CA ASP A 339 23.75 -7.58 1.09
C ASP A 339 25.20 -8.06 0.96
N GLN A 340 26.15 -7.18 0.63
CA GLN A 340 27.57 -7.52 0.55
C GLN A 340 28.13 -8.01 1.89
N LEU A 341 27.87 -7.28 2.98
CA LEU A 341 28.36 -7.65 4.32
C LEU A 341 27.79 -9.00 4.76
N LEU A 342 26.50 -9.24 4.47
CA LEU A 342 25.83 -10.51 4.77
C LEU A 342 26.39 -11.67 3.95
N ALA A 343 26.67 -11.46 2.66
CA ALA A 343 27.31 -12.45 1.80
C ALA A 343 28.74 -12.80 2.26
N GLU A 344 29.45 -11.85 2.87
CA GLU A 344 30.76 -12.07 3.51
C GLU A 344 30.65 -12.74 4.90
N GLY A 345 29.44 -13.02 5.41
CA GLY A 345 29.19 -13.60 6.72
C GLY A 345 29.33 -12.62 7.89
N LYS A 346 29.43 -11.31 7.62
CA LYS A 346 29.67 -10.25 8.62
C LYS A 346 28.36 -9.67 9.14
N ILE A 347 27.60 -10.48 9.87
CA ILE A 347 26.25 -10.14 10.34
C ILE A 347 26.26 -8.92 11.25
N GLU A 348 27.13 -8.91 12.25
CA GLU A 348 27.22 -7.82 13.24
C GLU A 348 27.67 -6.50 12.61
N GLU A 349 28.59 -6.57 11.63
CA GLU A 349 29.01 -5.37 10.87
C GLU A 349 27.87 -4.83 10.00
N ALA A 350 27.08 -5.71 9.38
CA ALA A 350 25.90 -5.31 8.61
C ALA A 350 24.88 -4.59 9.50
N GLU A 351 24.57 -5.15 10.66
CA GLU A 351 23.59 -4.55 11.60
C GLU A 351 24.08 -3.21 12.16
N ALA A 352 25.37 -3.10 12.50
CA ALA A 352 25.97 -1.83 12.93
C ALA A 352 25.91 -0.77 11.82
N TYR A 353 26.17 -1.17 10.58
CA TYR A 353 26.04 -0.30 9.41
C TYR A 353 24.60 0.17 9.19
N LEU A 354 23.61 -0.72 9.33
CA LEU A 354 22.19 -0.35 9.19
C LEU A 354 21.74 0.65 10.26
N GLU A 355 22.17 0.50 11.51
CA GLU A 355 21.90 1.50 12.56
C GLU A 355 22.57 2.84 12.26
N GLN A 356 23.78 2.84 11.71
CA GLN A 356 24.45 4.07 11.25
C GLN A 356 23.63 4.76 10.15
N GLN A 357 23.15 4.01 9.16
CA GLN A 357 22.32 4.57 8.08
C GLN A 357 20.98 5.08 8.60
N ARG A 358 20.33 4.38 9.55
CA ARG A 358 19.10 4.86 10.21
C ARG A 358 19.29 6.25 10.82
N ARG A 359 20.44 6.50 11.48
CA ARG A 359 20.79 7.81 12.05
C ARG A 359 21.05 8.86 10.96
N LEU A 360 21.66 8.48 9.85
CA LEU A 360 21.86 9.37 8.69
C LEU A 360 20.51 9.80 8.11
N PHE A 361 19.56 8.88 7.90
CA PHE A 361 18.21 9.20 7.47
C PHE A 361 17.52 10.15 8.45
N ALA A 362 17.60 9.89 9.74
CA ALA A 362 17.01 10.75 10.78
C ALA A 362 17.58 12.17 10.75
N ALA A 363 18.91 12.30 10.57
CA ALA A 363 19.58 13.59 10.44
C ALA A 363 19.14 14.38 9.18
N ASN A 364 18.60 13.70 8.17
CA ASN A 364 18.07 14.29 6.93
C ASN A 364 16.52 14.37 6.92
N GLY A 365 15.86 14.18 8.07
CA GLY A 365 14.41 14.34 8.20
C GLY A 365 13.58 13.08 7.90
N TYR A 366 14.23 11.93 7.69
CA TYR A 366 13.57 10.64 7.44
C TYR A 366 13.69 9.76 8.69
N VAL A 367 12.65 9.71 9.51
CA VAL A 367 12.69 8.99 10.78
C VAL A 367 12.19 7.56 10.60
N TYR A 368 13.10 6.60 10.77
CA TYR A 368 12.77 5.18 10.87
C TYR A 368 13.01 4.69 12.31
N ARG A 369 12.03 3.96 12.87
CA ARG A 369 12.12 3.38 14.23
C ARG A 369 13.22 2.32 14.32
N LYS A 370 13.28 1.43 13.32
CA LYS A 370 14.22 0.31 13.23
C LYS A 370 14.61 0.10 11.77
N MET A 371 15.88 -0.19 11.51
CA MET A 371 16.41 -0.53 10.18
C MET A 371 17.31 -1.75 10.34
N ASN A 372 16.84 -2.90 9.85
CA ASN A 372 17.50 -4.20 9.95
C ASN A 372 17.15 -5.05 8.70
N GLN A 373 17.46 -6.35 8.72
CA GLN A 373 17.16 -7.26 7.61
C GLN A 373 15.65 -7.36 7.35
N ALA A 374 14.82 -7.41 8.40
CA ALA A 374 13.36 -7.45 8.26
C ALA A 374 12.79 -6.15 7.63
N PHE A 375 13.40 -4.99 7.92
CA PHE A 375 13.08 -3.74 7.23
C PHE A 375 13.26 -3.87 5.71
N PHE A 376 14.41 -4.35 5.27
CA PHE A 376 14.67 -4.51 3.84
C PHE A 376 13.92 -5.70 3.22
N ALA A 377 13.58 -6.73 4.00
CA ALA A 377 12.73 -7.83 3.56
C ALA A 377 11.29 -7.38 3.28
N PHE A 378 10.80 -6.37 4.02
CA PHE A 378 9.50 -5.75 3.76
C PHE A 378 9.58 -4.66 2.69
N TYR A 379 10.33 -3.59 2.92
CA TYR A 379 10.36 -2.45 2.00
C TYR A 379 11.00 -2.78 0.65
N GLY A 380 11.88 -3.78 0.58
CA GLY A 380 12.48 -4.26 -0.66
C GLY A 380 11.50 -4.98 -1.60
N GLY A 381 10.27 -5.26 -1.16
CA GLY A 381 9.18 -5.74 -2.02
C GLY A 381 8.59 -4.69 -2.93
N TYR A 382 8.70 -3.41 -2.56
CA TYR A 382 8.12 -2.28 -3.29
C TYR A 382 9.20 -1.61 -4.14
N GLN A 383 9.62 -2.30 -5.21
CA GLN A 383 10.78 -1.86 -5.99
C GLN A 383 10.43 -0.71 -6.94
N ALA A 384 11.28 0.31 -6.97
CA ALA A 384 11.11 1.45 -7.86
C ALA A 384 11.46 1.09 -9.32
N PRO A 385 10.83 1.75 -10.31
CA PRO A 385 11.15 1.58 -11.73
C PRO A 385 12.62 1.75 -12.11
N ASP A 386 13.32 2.66 -11.42
CA ASP A 386 14.72 2.98 -11.67
C ASP A 386 15.70 2.11 -10.84
N GLY A 387 15.18 1.13 -10.09
CA GLY A 387 15.96 0.31 -9.17
C GLY A 387 16.41 1.04 -7.90
N SER A 388 15.93 2.26 -7.64
CA SER A 388 16.18 2.94 -6.37
C SER A 388 15.33 2.37 -5.22
N GLY A 389 15.67 2.74 -3.98
CA GLY A 389 14.94 2.31 -2.79
C GLY A 389 15.51 1.06 -2.13
N ALA A 390 14.66 0.26 -1.48
CA ALA A 390 15.09 -0.84 -0.60
C ALA A 390 15.33 -2.18 -1.32
N GLY A 391 15.20 -2.22 -2.65
CA GLY A 391 15.35 -3.42 -3.48
C GLY A 391 16.79 -3.85 -3.75
N GLY A 392 17.76 -2.94 -3.66
CA GLY A 392 19.17 -3.27 -3.88
C GLY A 392 19.45 -3.60 -5.34
N GLN A 393 20.25 -4.65 -5.58
CA GLN A 393 20.57 -5.09 -6.95
C GLN A 393 19.51 -6.03 -7.56
N ASP A 394 18.35 -6.20 -6.91
CA ASP A 394 17.29 -7.05 -7.46
C ASP A 394 16.73 -6.45 -8.76
N PRO A 395 16.76 -7.17 -9.90
CA PRO A 395 16.34 -6.61 -11.17
C PRO A 395 14.82 -6.55 -11.35
N ILE A 396 14.00 -7.02 -10.39
CA ILE A 396 12.54 -7.11 -10.54
C ILE A 396 11.91 -5.74 -10.83
N GLY A 397 12.22 -4.70 -10.05
CA GLY A 397 11.70 -3.34 -10.24
C GLY A 397 11.92 -2.81 -11.66
N PRO A 398 13.18 -2.71 -12.12
CA PRO A 398 13.51 -2.32 -13.49
C PRO A 398 12.87 -3.21 -14.55
N ALA A 399 12.83 -4.53 -14.34
CA ALA A 399 12.25 -5.47 -15.30
C ALA A 399 10.73 -5.31 -15.44
N VAL A 400 10.00 -5.12 -14.33
CA VAL A 400 8.57 -4.84 -14.34
C VAL A 400 8.28 -3.53 -15.08
N SER A 401 9.08 -2.48 -14.84
CA SER A 401 8.93 -1.20 -15.56
C SER A 401 9.20 -1.34 -17.05
N ALA A 402 10.29 -2.02 -17.42
CA ALA A 402 10.64 -2.26 -18.82
C ALA A 402 9.53 -3.05 -19.54
N LEU A 403 8.95 -4.07 -18.88
CA LEU A 403 7.76 -4.74 -19.41
C LEU A 403 6.60 -3.77 -19.58
N ARG A 404 6.32 -2.91 -18.60
CA ARG A 404 5.21 -1.95 -18.72
C ARG A 404 5.40 -1.02 -19.92
N GLU A 405 6.58 -0.44 -20.07
CA GLU A 405 6.94 0.46 -21.18
C GLU A 405 6.84 -0.23 -22.54
N GLY A 406 7.16 -1.53 -22.59
CA GLY A 406 7.09 -2.35 -23.78
C GLY A 406 5.68 -2.76 -24.24
N HIS A 407 4.64 -2.47 -23.45
CA HIS A 407 3.26 -2.82 -23.77
C HIS A 407 2.40 -1.59 -24.10
N PRO A 408 1.50 -1.69 -25.09
CA PRO A 408 0.72 -0.56 -25.60
C PRO A 408 -0.37 -0.08 -24.61
N SER A 409 -0.77 -0.93 -23.68
CA SER A 409 -1.79 -0.59 -22.67
C SER A 409 -1.51 -1.29 -21.35
N ILE A 410 -2.04 -0.74 -20.26
CA ILE A 410 -1.95 -1.36 -18.93
C ILE A 410 -2.62 -2.74 -18.92
N LYS A 411 -3.69 -2.92 -19.71
CA LYS A 411 -4.36 -4.22 -19.85
C LYS A 411 -3.47 -5.26 -20.51
N ALA A 412 -2.85 -4.93 -21.65
CA ALA A 412 -1.94 -5.84 -22.33
C ALA A 412 -0.75 -6.22 -21.43
N TRP A 413 -0.23 -5.24 -20.68
CA TRP A 413 0.81 -5.50 -19.69
C TRP A 413 0.34 -6.43 -18.56
N MET A 414 -0.82 -6.15 -17.95
CA MET A 414 -1.42 -7.01 -16.90
C MET A 414 -1.71 -8.44 -17.41
N GLU A 415 -2.13 -8.59 -18.66
CA GLU A 415 -2.37 -9.89 -19.28
C GLU A 415 -1.09 -10.72 -19.47
N THR A 416 0.05 -10.06 -19.66
CA THR A 416 1.37 -10.68 -19.70
C THR A 416 1.87 -11.02 -18.30
N VAL A 417 1.90 -10.06 -17.37
CA VAL A 417 2.54 -10.27 -16.05
C VAL A 417 1.76 -11.22 -15.15
N ARG A 418 0.45 -11.37 -15.33
CA ARG A 418 -0.39 -12.26 -14.50
C ARG A 418 0.04 -13.75 -14.52
N GLY A 419 0.83 -14.15 -15.52
CA GLY A 419 1.38 -15.51 -15.63
C GLY A 419 2.87 -15.63 -15.23
N ILE A 420 3.53 -14.54 -14.84
CA ILE A 420 4.96 -14.53 -14.53
C ILE A 420 5.14 -14.68 -13.02
N THR A 421 5.63 -15.83 -12.56
CA THR A 421 5.74 -16.12 -11.12
C THR A 421 7.18 -16.18 -10.59
N SER A 422 8.18 -16.08 -11.46
CA SER A 422 9.61 -16.14 -11.09
C SER A 422 10.43 -15.02 -11.72
N ARG A 423 11.57 -14.68 -11.09
CA ARG A 423 12.51 -13.67 -11.61
C ARG A 423 13.02 -14.06 -13.01
N THR A 424 13.34 -15.33 -13.23
CA THR A 424 13.81 -15.83 -14.53
C THR A 424 12.78 -15.58 -15.63
N ALA A 425 11.52 -15.96 -15.40
CA ALA A 425 10.45 -15.76 -16.38
C ALA A 425 10.22 -14.27 -16.66
N LEU A 426 10.35 -13.41 -15.65
CA LEU A 426 10.24 -11.95 -15.81
C LEU A 426 11.32 -11.40 -16.74
N LEU A 427 12.58 -11.80 -16.53
CA LEU A 427 13.71 -11.34 -17.34
C LEU A 427 13.64 -11.88 -18.78
N GLU A 428 13.21 -13.12 -18.97
CA GLU A 428 12.96 -13.69 -20.29
C GLU A 428 11.85 -12.92 -21.04
N ALA A 429 10.77 -12.54 -20.35
CA ALA A 429 9.71 -11.74 -20.93
C ALA A 429 10.21 -10.37 -21.41
N VAL A 430 11.07 -9.70 -20.63
CA VAL A 430 11.69 -8.43 -21.04
C VAL A 430 12.52 -8.62 -22.31
N GLN A 431 13.35 -9.67 -22.38
CA GLN A 431 14.18 -9.94 -23.54
C GLN A 431 13.36 -10.21 -24.82
N MET A 432 12.20 -10.84 -24.70
CA MET A 432 11.31 -11.11 -25.85
C MET A 432 10.71 -9.83 -26.42
N ILE A 433 10.45 -8.81 -25.61
CA ILE A 433 9.94 -7.52 -26.08
C ILE A 433 11.03 -6.74 -26.78
N SER A 434 12.25 -6.68 -26.22
CA SER A 434 13.37 -5.94 -26.81
C SER A 434 13.85 -6.47 -28.17
N ARG A 435 13.40 -7.67 -28.58
CA ARG A 435 13.71 -8.29 -29.88
C ARG A 435 12.65 -8.05 -30.96
N LYS A 436 11.48 -7.53 -30.58
CA LYS A 436 10.42 -7.13 -31.51
C LYS A 436 10.56 -5.66 -31.84
#